data_AF-A0A4Z0YAX0-F1
#
_entry.id   AF-A0A4Z0YAX0-F1
#
_cell.length_a   1.000
_cell.length_b   1.000
_cell.length_c   1.000
_cell.angle_alpha   90.00
_cell.angle_beta   90.00
_cell.angle_gamma   90.00
#
_symmetry.space_group_name_H-M   'P 1'
#
loop_
_entity.id
_entity.type
_entity.pdbx_description
1 polymer ?
#
loop_
_entity_poly.entity_id
_entity_poly.type
_entity_poly.pdbx_seq_one_letter_code
_entity_poly.pdbx_strand_id
1 'polypeptide(L)'
;MRWHLMAMLKCFVHDADVDYNELAQKLNMTPRSAQVAWTRFKYKYNLMSGDRMRVHPPAGRELQFLRQVMACMVEVPKIDYPAMSLVANVACSTARNYVCKFKKNYF
;
A
#
# COMPACT_ATOMS: atom_id res chain seq x y z
N MET A 1 5.22 5.66 -11.36
CA MET A 1 5.48 5.40 -9.92
C MET A 1 4.20 5.02 -9.15
N ARG A 2 3.07 5.74 -9.28
CA ARG A 2 1.81 5.45 -8.53
C ARG A 2 1.23 4.04 -8.76
N TRP A 3 1.29 3.53 -9.99
CA TRP A 3 0.84 2.17 -10.33
C TRP A 3 1.65 1.06 -9.64
N HIS A 4 2.97 1.24 -9.52
CA HIS A 4 3.84 0.25 -8.88
C HIS A 4 3.61 0.20 -7.37
N LEU A 5 3.22 1.32 -6.76
CA LEU A 5 2.83 1.37 -5.36
C LEU A 5 1.58 0.52 -5.10
N MET A 6 0.57 0.64 -5.97
CA MET A 6 -0.64 -0.17 -5.86
C MET A 6 -0.38 -1.65 -6.11
N ALA A 7 0.46 -1.98 -7.10
CA ALA A 7 0.89 -3.35 -7.34
C ALA A 7 1.60 -3.94 -6.10
N MET A 8 2.44 -3.15 -5.43
CA MET A 8 3.11 -3.57 -4.20
C MET A 8 2.10 -3.87 -3.08
N LEU A 9 1.16 -2.95 -2.81
CA LEU A 9 0.14 -3.10 -1.75
C LEU A 9 -0.81 -4.28 -1.99
N LYS A 10 -1.14 -4.58 -3.25
CA LYS A 10 -1.93 -5.75 -3.61
C LYS A 10 -1.21 -7.06 -3.35
N CYS A 11 0.12 -7.04 -3.38
CA CYS A 11 0.98 -8.22 -3.29
C CYS A 11 1.66 -8.35 -1.93
N PHE A 12 1.14 -7.69 -0.89
CA PHE A 12 1.56 -8.00 0.48
C PHE A 12 1.16 -9.43 0.83
N VAL A 13 2.11 -10.16 1.42
CA VAL A 13 1.89 -11.55 1.84
C VAL A 13 0.94 -11.62 3.03
N HIS A 14 0.97 -10.60 3.90
CA HIS A 14 0.09 -10.43 5.05
C HIS A 14 -0.36 -8.97 5.16
N ASP A 15 -1.49 -8.72 5.83
CA ASP A 15 -1.92 -7.34 6.12
C ASP A 15 -0.87 -6.67 7.00
N ALA A 16 -0.50 -5.45 6.65
CA ALA A 16 0.50 -4.71 7.40
C ALA A 16 -0.16 -4.13 8.65
N ASP A 17 0.46 -4.32 9.80
CA ASP A 17 0.03 -3.64 11.02
C ASP A 17 0.30 -2.14 10.90
N VAL A 18 -0.75 -1.35 11.11
CA VAL A 18 -0.72 0.12 11.03
C VAL A 18 -0.94 0.68 12.43
N ASP A 19 -0.07 1.59 12.85
CA ASP A 19 -0.30 2.41 14.04
C ASP A 19 -1.41 3.43 13.75
N TYR A 20 -2.64 3.07 14.13
CA TYR A 20 -3.80 3.92 13.94
C TYR A 20 -3.79 5.16 14.84
N ASN A 21 -3.03 5.18 15.93
CA ASN A 21 -2.90 6.37 16.77
C ASN A 21 -2.02 7.41 16.08
N GLU A 22 -0.87 7.00 15.56
CA GLU A 22 0.02 7.89 14.80
C GLU A 22 -0.66 8.36 13.50
N LEU A 23 -1.31 7.45 12.77
CA LEU A 23 -2.04 7.79 11.55
C LEU A 23 -3.15 8.81 11.82
N ALA A 24 -3.90 8.63 12.92
CA ALA A 24 -4.97 9.53 13.33
C ALA A 24 -4.44 10.94 13.64
N GLN A 25 -3.31 11.04 14.33
CA GLN A 25 -2.65 12.32 14.59
C GLN A 25 -2.24 13.03 13.29
N LYS A 26 -1.59 12.32 12.35
CA LYS A 26 -1.15 12.90 11.06
C LYS A 26 -2.30 13.36 10.18
N LEU A 27 -3.46 12.70 10.29
CA LEU A 27 -4.64 12.99 9.48
C LEU A 27 -5.68 13.86 10.19
N ASN A 28 -5.40 14.33 11.42
CA ASN A 28 -6.31 15.08 12.27
C ASN A 28 -7.70 14.43 12.38
N MET A 29 -7.73 13.14 12.73
CA MET A 29 -8.95 12.37 12.91
C MET A 29 -8.83 11.43 14.12
N THR A 30 -9.85 10.63 14.39
CA THR A 30 -9.78 9.61 15.45
C THR A 30 -9.17 8.30 14.92
N PRO A 31 -8.53 7.47 15.79
CA PRO A 31 -8.01 6.16 15.39
C PRO A 31 -9.06 5.26 14.75
N ARG A 32 -10.29 5.29 15.28
CA ARG A 32 -11.42 4.54 14.71
C ARG A 32 -11.78 5.02 13.30
N SER A 33 -11.79 6.33 13.06
CA SER A 33 -12.04 6.88 11.72
C SER A 33 -10.91 6.53 10.75
N ALA A 34 -9.65 6.56 11.20
CA ALA A 34 -8.50 6.16 10.40
C ALA A 34 -8.56 4.68 10.00
N GLN A 35 -8.93 3.80 10.95
CA GLN A 35 -9.13 2.38 10.70
C GLN A 35 -10.27 2.12 9.70
N VAL A 36 -11.41 2.80 9.86
CA VAL A 36 -12.54 2.68 8.92
C VAL A 36 -12.13 3.19 7.53
N ALA A 37 -11.41 4.31 7.45
CA ALA A 37 -10.92 4.85 6.19
C ALA A 37 -9.94 3.87 5.50
N TRP A 38 -9.02 3.28 6.25
CA TRP A 38 -8.09 2.29 5.73
C TRP A 38 -8.81 1.04 5.23
N THR A 39 -9.75 0.51 6.01
CA THR A 39 -10.58 -0.63 5.59
C THR A 39 -11.35 -0.32 4.30
N ARG A 40 -12.01 0.84 4.21
CA ARG A 40 -12.69 1.27 2.97
C ARG A 40 -11.73 1.39 1.79
N PHE A 41 -10.52 1.89 2.03
CA PHE A 41 -9.49 2.00 1.02
C PHE A 41 -9.06 0.62 0.51
N LYS A 42 -8.84 -0.34 1.42
CA LYS A 42 -8.52 -1.73 1.08
C LYS A 42 -9.59 -2.34 0.16
N TYR A 43 -10.86 -2.17 0.51
CA TYR A 43 -11.97 -2.65 -0.32
C TYR A 43 -12.03 -1.93 -1.68
N LYS A 44 -11.97 -0.60 -1.70
CA LYS A 44 -12.05 0.21 -2.93
C LYS A 44 -10.99 -0.19 -3.95
N TYR A 45 -9.77 -0.46 -3.50
CA TYR A 45 -8.65 -0.80 -4.37
C TYR A 45 -8.36 -2.30 -4.47
N ASN A 46 -9.23 -3.11 -3.87
CA ASN A 46 -9.09 -4.56 -3.80
C ASN A 46 -7.69 -4.99 -3.32
N LEU A 47 -7.17 -4.32 -2.28
CA LEU A 47 -5.86 -4.62 -1.71
C LEU A 47 -5.89 -6.02 -1.07
N MET A 48 -4.79 -6.76 -1.19
CA MET A 48 -4.62 -8.12 -0.63
C MET A 48 -5.64 -9.17 -1.09
N SER A 49 -6.39 -8.88 -2.15
CA SER A 49 -7.38 -9.80 -2.71
C SER A 49 -6.78 -10.92 -3.55
N GLY A 50 -5.47 -10.87 -3.85
CA GLY A 50 -4.82 -11.71 -4.86
C GLY A 50 -5.25 -11.39 -6.31
N ASP A 51 -6.20 -10.46 -6.49
CA ASP A 51 -6.69 -10.05 -7.79
C ASP A 51 -5.62 -9.25 -8.54
N ARG A 52 -5.22 -9.82 -9.68
CA ARG A 52 -4.15 -9.31 -10.54
C ARG A 52 -4.62 -8.21 -11.48
N MET A 53 -5.91 -7.85 -11.45
CA MET A 53 -6.45 -6.78 -12.27
C MET A 53 -5.85 -5.42 -11.90
N ARG A 54 -5.54 -4.64 -12.93
CA ARG A 54 -5.11 -3.25 -12.78
C ARG A 54 -6.28 -2.42 -12.28
N VAL A 55 -6.14 -1.85 -11.08
CA VAL A 55 -7.08 -0.86 -10.55
C VAL A 55 -6.48 0.51 -10.74
N HIS A 56 -7.30 1.49 -11.13
CA HIS A 56 -6.83 2.88 -11.24
C HIS A 56 -6.15 3.31 -9.94
N PRO A 57 -4.93 3.87 -10.00
CA PRO A 57 -4.21 4.24 -8.80
C PRO A 57 -4.88 5.45 -8.14
N PRO A 58 -4.80 5.56 -6.81
CA PRO A 58 -5.27 6.71 -6.08
C PRO A 58 -4.59 8.00 -6.56
N ALA A 59 -5.33 9.09 -6.54
CA ALA A 59 -4.86 10.43 -6.89
C ALA A 59 -5.28 11.44 -5.82
N GLY A 60 -4.64 12.61 -5.80
CA GLY A 60 -4.94 13.68 -4.86
C GLY A 60 -4.92 13.22 -3.40
N ARG A 61 -6.03 13.46 -2.68
CA ARG A 61 -6.18 13.13 -1.25
C ARG A 61 -6.02 11.64 -0.96
N GLU A 62 -6.46 10.77 -1.87
CA GLU A 62 -6.35 9.32 -1.68
C GLU A 62 -4.89 8.86 -1.71
N LEU A 63 -4.08 9.47 -2.58
CA LEU A 63 -2.65 9.18 -2.63
C LEU A 63 -1.95 9.71 -1.38
N GLN A 64 -2.35 10.88 -0.87
CA GLN A 64 -1.80 11.42 0.37
C GLN A 64 -2.15 10.54 1.57
N PHE A 65 -3.41 10.10 1.67
CA PHE A 65 -3.87 9.17 2.70
C PHE A 65 -3.02 7.88 2.68
N LEU A 66 -2.86 7.27 1.51
CA LEU A 66 -2.07 6.05 1.36
C LEU A 66 -0.60 6.23 1.80
N ARG A 67 0.00 7.38 1.48
CA ARG A 67 1.37 7.70 1.91
C ARG A 67 1.47 7.78 3.44
N GLN A 68 0.48 8.38 4.10
CA GLN A 68 0.45 8.43 5.56
C GLN A 68 0.25 7.05 6.18
N VAL A 69 -0.64 6.22 5.60
CA VAL A 69 -0.80 4.83 6.04
C VAL A 69 0.52 4.06 5.99
N MET A 70 1.25 4.15 4.87
CA MET A 70 2.54 3.47 4.73
C MET A 70 3.59 3.97 5.72
N ALA A 71 3.64 5.28 5.98
CA ALA A 71 4.56 5.87 6.95
C ALA A 71 4.20 5.53 8.42
N CYS A 72 3.02 4.94 8.66
CA CYS A 72 2.57 4.49 9.97
C CYS A 72 2.46 2.95 10.03
N MET A 73 3.04 2.22 9.08
CA MET A 73 3.16 0.76 9.17
C MET A 73 4.25 0.41 10.19
N VAL A 74 3.94 -0.47 11.14
CA VAL A 74 4.83 -0.85 12.24
C VAL A 74 6.03 -1.64 11.74
N GLU A 75 5.85 -2.40 10.67
CA GLU A 75 6.91 -3.17 10.02
C GLU A 75 6.83 -3.08 8.51
N VAL A 76 7.94 -3.43 7.86
CA VAL A 76 8.02 -3.49 6.40
C VAL A 76 7.34 -4.79 5.93
N PRO A 77 6.18 -4.73 5.25
CA PRO A 77 5.48 -5.94 4.82
C PRO A 77 6.30 -6.74 3.80
N LYS A 78 6.18 -8.06 3.88
CA LYS A 78 6.71 -8.98 2.88
C LYS A 78 5.87 -8.88 1.60
N ILE A 79 6.53 -8.92 0.45
CA ILE A 79 5.90 -8.76 -0.87
C ILE A 79 6.13 -10.01 -1.72
N ASP A 80 5.05 -10.51 -2.33
CA ASP A 80 5.09 -11.55 -3.35
C ASP A 80 5.56 -10.94 -4.68
N TYR A 81 6.86 -11.08 -4.98
CA TYR A 81 7.45 -10.54 -6.20
C TYR A 81 6.93 -11.19 -7.49
N PRO A 82 6.73 -12.52 -7.57
CA PRO A 82 6.02 -13.14 -8.69
C PRO A 82 4.65 -12.50 -8.94
N ALA A 83 3.79 -12.38 -7.93
CA ALA A 83 2.49 -11.74 -8.07
C ALA A 83 2.63 -10.27 -8.52
N MET A 84 3.53 -9.51 -7.90
CA MET A 84 3.76 -8.10 -8.24
C MET A 84 4.23 -7.92 -9.68
N SER A 85 5.06 -8.83 -10.19
CA SER A 85 5.54 -8.81 -11.57
C SER A 85 4.38 -8.89 -12.58
N LEU A 86 3.36 -9.71 -12.27
CA LEU A 86 2.14 -9.85 -13.06
C LEU A 86 1.25 -8.59 -12.96
N VAL A 87 0.99 -8.09 -11.75
CA VAL A 87 0.13 -6.90 -11.55
C VAL A 87 0.74 -5.64 -12.20
N ALA A 88 2.04 -5.45 -12.03
CA ALA A 88 2.76 -4.32 -12.59
C ALA A 88 3.15 -4.51 -14.06
N ASN A 89 3.01 -5.72 -14.62
CA ASN A 89 3.46 -6.10 -15.96
C ASN A 89 4.92 -5.71 -16.21
N VAL A 90 5.81 -6.18 -15.34
CA VAL A 90 7.26 -5.93 -15.40
C VAL A 90 8.01 -7.20 -15.05
N ALA A 91 9.30 -7.27 -15.42
CA ALA A 91 10.17 -8.34 -14.96
C ALA A 91 10.28 -8.36 -13.42
N CYS A 92 10.47 -9.55 -12.84
CA CYS A 92 10.60 -9.72 -11.38
C CYS A 92 11.78 -8.93 -10.80
N SER A 93 12.89 -8.81 -11.54
CA SER A 93 14.03 -7.94 -11.17
C SER A 93 13.63 -6.47 -11.06
N THR A 94 12.82 -5.98 -11.99
CA THR A 94 12.28 -4.61 -11.97
C THR A 94 11.30 -4.40 -10.82
N ALA A 95 10.44 -5.38 -10.53
CA ALA A 95 9.54 -5.35 -9.37
C ALA A 95 10.33 -5.22 -8.05
N ARG A 96 11.40 -6.01 -7.87
CA ARG A 96 12.30 -5.89 -6.72
C ARG A 96 12.91 -4.50 -6.61
N ASN A 97 13.40 -3.94 -7.73
CA ASN A 97 13.95 -2.58 -7.74
C ASN A 97 12.93 -1.51 -7.30
N TYR A 98 11.67 -1.64 -7.71
CA TYR A 98 10.61 -0.73 -7.25
C TYR A 98 10.37 -0.87 -5.74
N VAL A 99 10.26 -2.09 -5.24
CA VAL A 99 10.09 -2.34 -3.80
C VAL A 99 11.26 -1.79 -3.00
N CYS A 100 12.50 -2.00 -3.44
CA CYS A 100 13.68 -1.44 -2.77
C CYS A 100 13.63 0.09 -2.69
N LYS A 101 13.19 0.77 -3.75
CA LYS A 101 13.00 2.23 -3.75
C LYS A 101 11.88 2.67 -2.82
N PHE A 102 10.77 1.92 -2.77
CA PHE A 102 9.67 2.23 -1.87
C PHE A 102 10.06 2.07 -0.41
N LYS A 103 10.73 0.96 -0.06
CA LYS A 103 11.21 0.70 1.30
C LYS A 103 12.03 1.89 1.78
N LYS A 104 13.07 2.29 1.05
CA LYS A 104 13.93 3.44 1.38
C LYS A 104 13.21 4.79 1.58
N ASN A 105 12.02 4.97 0.99
CA ASN A 105 11.30 6.25 1.04
C ASN A 105 10.24 6.30 2.14
N TYR A 106 9.82 5.16 2.68
CA TYR A 106 8.70 5.05 3.62
C TYR A 106 9.06 4.29 4.91
N PHE A 107 10.21 3.62 4.96
CA PHE A 107 10.74 2.83 6.06
C PHE A 107 12.25 3.04 6.18
#